data_AF-A0AB74D379-F1
#
_entry.id   AF-A0AB74D379-F1
#
_cell.length_a   1.000
_cell.length_b   1.000
_cell.length_c   1.000
_cell.angle_alpha   90.00
_cell.angle_beta   90.00
_cell.angle_gamma   90.00
#
_symmetry.space_group_name_H-M   'P 1'
#
loop_
_entity.id
_entity.type
_entity.pdbx_description
1 polymer ?
#
loop_
_entity_poly.entity_id
_entity_poly.type
_entity_poly.pdbx_seq_one_letter_code
_entity_poly.pdbx_strand_id
1 'polypeptide(L)'
;MDRAEEIYNDTIRRIKARDNWTVPTESGFCFDGGIVTGSSTYTEEVSQSFALMPGRPALLVIQMRDAVDSDQKEPLTKTLPQLRAQMDRMSGHYRILRQGKRTVAGMDAEEVLFELKEGDITSYRFYLLALGDPSTLAKPHTAIQLLLGASSPDLKPEEATSPVDEAGALQTWDTFLNSLRLRPGAV
;
A
#
# COMPACT_ATOMS: atom_id res chain seq x y z
N MET A 1 33.15 -8.67 8.11
CA MET A 1 33.12 -8.06 6.76
C MET A 1 32.68 -9.09 5.72
N ASP A 2 33.07 -10.34 5.90
CA ASP A 2 32.83 -11.47 5.00
C ASP A 2 31.35 -11.70 4.63
N ARG A 3 30.40 -11.59 5.59
CA ARG A 3 28.97 -11.78 5.30
C ARG A 3 28.36 -10.68 4.44
N ALA A 4 28.77 -9.43 4.63
CA ALA A 4 28.27 -8.33 3.82
C ALA A 4 28.77 -8.43 2.37
N GLU A 5 30.03 -8.83 2.20
CA GLU A 5 30.62 -9.09 0.89
C GLU A 5 29.93 -10.26 0.17
N GLU A 6 29.59 -11.33 0.89
CA GLU A 6 28.82 -12.45 0.35
C GLU A 6 27.43 -12.02 -0.15
N ILE A 7 26.69 -11.25 0.66
CA ILE A 7 25.36 -10.73 0.29
C ILE A 7 25.46 -9.84 -0.96
N TYR A 8 26.44 -8.95 -0.98
CA TYR A 8 26.64 -8.04 -2.11
C TYR A 8 26.97 -8.79 -3.40
N ASN A 9 27.93 -9.71 -3.34
CA ASN A 9 28.38 -10.49 -4.48
C ASN A 9 27.29 -11.43 -5.03
N ASP A 10 26.46 -12.00 -4.16
CA ASP A 10 25.30 -12.79 -4.58
C ASP A 10 24.23 -11.91 -5.25
N THR A 11 23.84 -10.81 -4.60
CA THR A 11 22.77 -9.93 -5.08
C THR A 11 23.11 -9.35 -6.45
N ILE A 12 24.33 -8.83 -6.64
CA ILE A 12 24.72 -8.19 -7.90
C ILE A 12 24.72 -9.16 -9.09
N ARG A 13 25.02 -10.44 -8.86
CA ARG A 13 24.98 -11.48 -9.89
C ARG A 13 23.56 -11.85 -10.32
N ARG A 14 22.58 -11.62 -9.44
CA ARG A 14 21.17 -11.94 -9.67
C ARG A 14 20.37 -10.77 -10.23
N ILE A 15 20.91 -9.54 -10.19
CA ILE A 15 20.28 -8.37 -10.79
C ILE A 15 20.27 -8.50 -12.31
N LYS A 16 19.07 -8.37 -12.89
CA LYS A 16 18.87 -8.22 -14.34
C LYS A 16 18.13 -6.93 -14.62
N ALA A 17 18.63 -6.19 -15.61
CA ALA A 17 17.93 -5.03 -16.15
C ALA A 17 16.61 -5.48 -16.81
N ARG A 18 15.58 -4.66 -16.66
CA ARG A 18 14.23 -4.94 -17.16
C ARG A 18 13.53 -3.62 -17.47
N ASP A 19 12.83 -3.57 -18.60
CA ASP A 19 11.91 -2.47 -18.87
C ASP A 19 10.75 -2.46 -17.86
N ASN A 20 10.41 -1.28 -17.32
CA ASN A 20 9.42 -1.15 -16.25
C ASN A 20 8.02 -1.67 -16.62
N TRP A 21 7.65 -1.64 -17.90
CA TRP A 21 6.36 -2.10 -18.40
C TRP A 21 6.32 -3.60 -18.69
N THR A 22 7.47 -4.26 -18.67
CA THR A 22 7.57 -5.71 -18.89
C THR A 22 7.32 -6.47 -17.59
N VAL A 23 6.30 -7.32 -17.55
CA VAL A 23 6.06 -8.21 -16.39
C VAL A 23 6.89 -9.50 -16.56
N PRO A 24 7.92 -9.75 -15.73
CA PRO A 24 8.77 -10.92 -15.89
C PRO A 24 8.06 -12.21 -15.45
N THR A 25 8.43 -13.34 -16.06
CA THR A 25 7.89 -14.68 -15.73
C THR A 25 8.88 -15.55 -14.95
N GLU A 26 10.13 -15.11 -14.80
CA GLU A 26 11.12 -15.75 -13.93
C GLU A 26 10.90 -15.37 -12.47
N SER A 27 11.39 -16.18 -11.53
CA SER A 27 11.28 -15.90 -10.09
C SER A 27 12.17 -14.73 -9.67
N GLY A 28 11.71 -14.00 -8.66
CA GLY A 28 12.47 -12.89 -8.08
C GLY A 28 11.69 -11.61 -7.84
N PHE A 29 12.38 -10.62 -7.30
CA PHE A 29 11.82 -9.37 -6.78
C PHE A 29 12.03 -8.20 -7.75
N CYS A 30 10.93 -7.59 -8.22
CA CYS A 30 11.00 -6.45 -9.14
C CYS A 30 11.32 -5.15 -8.40
N PHE A 31 12.14 -4.31 -9.02
CA PHE A 31 12.36 -2.93 -8.63
C PHE A 31 12.40 -2.03 -9.88
N ASP A 32 12.58 -0.73 -9.67
CA ASP A 32 12.65 0.24 -10.77
C ASP A 32 13.84 -0.08 -11.70
N GLY A 33 13.53 -0.37 -12.97
CA GLY A 33 14.51 -0.72 -14.00
C GLY A 33 15.08 -2.14 -13.93
N GLY A 34 14.61 -3.00 -13.03
CA GLY A 34 15.22 -4.32 -12.86
C GLY A 34 14.41 -5.37 -12.09
N ILE A 35 15.07 -6.51 -11.88
CA ILE A 35 14.63 -7.64 -11.05
C ILE A 35 15.85 -8.28 -10.38
N VAL A 36 15.73 -8.65 -9.11
CA VAL A 36 16.66 -9.57 -8.45
C VAL A 36 16.12 -10.99 -8.63
N THR A 37 16.79 -11.79 -9.46
CA THR A 37 16.29 -13.11 -9.89
C THR A 37 16.51 -14.22 -8.87
N GLY A 38 15.73 -15.29 -8.98
CA GLY A 38 15.81 -16.47 -8.10
C GLY A 38 14.96 -16.33 -6.84
N SER A 39 15.04 -17.35 -5.97
CA SER A 39 14.38 -17.31 -4.66
C SER A 39 14.98 -16.22 -3.76
N SER A 40 14.15 -15.59 -2.94
CA SER A 40 14.65 -14.63 -1.95
C SER A 40 15.56 -15.34 -0.95
N THR A 41 16.76 -14.79 -0.78
CA THR A 41 17.78 -15.23 0.19
C THR A 41 18.00 -14.20 1.30
N TYR A 42 17.44 -13.00 1.15
CA TYR A 42 17.64 -11.84 2.01
C TYR A 42 16.31 -11.11 2.20
N THR A 43 16.21 -10.28 3.22
CA THR A 43 14.97 -9.54 3.47
C THR A 43 14.61 -8.64 2.29
N GLU A 44 13.36 -8.72 1.83
CA GLU A 44 12.83 -7.92 0.73
C GLU A 44 11.80 -6.91 1.26
N GLU A 45 11.94 -5.65 0.85
CA GLU A 45 11.00 -4.57 1.15
C GLU A 45 10.87 -3.65 -0.07
N VAL A 46 9.64 -3.20 -0.34
CA VAL A 46 9.36 -2.15 -1.31
C VAL A 46 8.34 -1.18 -0.75
N SER A 47 8.59 0.10 -0.97
CA SER A 47 7.66 1.20 -0.73
C SER A 47 7.54 2.00 -2.01
N GLN A 48 6.34 2.07 -2.56
CA GLN A 48 6.06 2.82 -3.79
C GLN A 48 4.90 3.78 -3.60
N SER A 49 5.09 5.01 -4.07
CA SER A 49 4.14 6.10 -3.97
C SER A 49 3.82 6.64 -5.35
N PHE A 50 2.54 6.82 -5.65
CA PHE A 50 2.04 7.32 -6.92
C PHE A 50 1.21 8.58 -6.69
N ALA A 51 1.67 9.71 -7.24
CA ALA A 51 0.84 10.90 -7.37
C ALA A 51 -0.17 10.66 -8.50
N LEU A 52 -1.45 10.49 -8.14
CA LEU A 52 -2.50 10.13 -9.09
C LEU A 52 -2.97 11.33 -9.91
N MET A 53 -2.79 12.54 -9.39
CA MET A 53 -3.21 13.77 -10.06
C MET A 53 -2.24 14.91 -9.75
N PRO A 54 -1.32 15.26 -10.68
CA PRO A 54 -0.41 16.38 -10.49
C PRO A 54 -1.16 17.68 -10.15
N GLY A 55 -0.67 18.41 -9.15
CA GLY A 55 -1.28 19.65 -8.68
C GLY A 55 -2.46 19.48 -7.73
N ARG A 56 -2.90 18.24 -7.45
CA ARG A 56 -3.95 17.97 -6.45
C ARG A 56 -3.49 16.91 -5.43
N PRO A 57 -3.97 16.95 -4.18
CA PRO A 57 -3.62 15.94 -3.19
C PRO A 57 -4.30 14.60 -3.53
N ALA A 58 -3.65 13.76 -4.32
CA ALA A 58 -4.13 12.42 -4.64
C ALA A 58 -2.93 11.46 -4.67
N LEU A 59 -2.84 10.59 -3.67
CA LEU A 59 -1.69 9.73 -3.43
C LEU A 59 -2.12 8.29 -3.19
N LEU A 60 -1.51 7.36 -3.91
CA LEU A 60 -1.55 5.93 -3.61
C LEU A 60 -0.18 5.52 -3.06
N VAL A 61 -0.16 4.84 -1.92
CA VAL A 61 1.06 4.31 -1.29
C VAL A 61 0.89 2.81 -1.13
N ILE A 62 1.89 2.05 -1.55
CA ILE A 62 1.97 0.59 -1.42
C ILE A 62 3.26 0.27 -0.70
N GLN A 63 3.15 -0.48 0.40
CA GLN A 63 4.29 -0.97 1.16
C GLN A 63 4.17 -2.48 1.31
N MET A 64 5.22 -3.18 0.93
CA MET A 64 5.31 -4.63 1.05
C MET A 64 6.66 -4.99 1.65
N ARG A 65 6.65 -5.98 2.54
CA ARG A 65 7.86 -6.61 3.07
C ARG A 65 7.58 -8.07 3.38
N ASP A 66 8.63 -8.82 3.69
CA ASP A 66 8.47 -10.15 4.26
C ASP A 66 7.53 -10.14 5.47
N ALA A 67 6.63 -11.11 5.53
CA ALA A 67 5.78 -11.33 6.69
C ALA A 67 6.57 -11.98 7.82
N VAL A 68 6.33 -11.56 9.06
CA VAL A 68 6.98 -12.13 10.25
C VAL A 68 5.93 -12.53 11.28
N ASP A 69 6.26 -13.48 12.16
CA ASP A 69 5.31 -14.02 13.15
C ASP A 69 4.70 -12.95 14.06
N SER A 70 5.43 -11.85 14.32
CA SER A 70 4.91 -10.74 15.13
C SER A 70 3.76 -9.98 14.47
N ASP A 71 3.64 -10.01 13.14
CA ASP A 71 2.59 -9.29 12.42
C ASP A 71 1.20 -9.77 12.79
N GLN A 72 1.06 -11.07 13.07
CA GLN A 72 -0.20 -11.71 13.46
C GLN A 72 -0.80 -11.13 14.76
N LYS A 73 -0.02 -10.34 15.51
CA LYS A 73 -0.44 -9.70 16.77
C LYS A 73 -0.93 -8.27 16.58
N GLU A 74 -0.80 -7.70 15.38
CA GLU A 74 -1.12 -6.31 15.07
C GLU A 74 -2.11 -6.18 13.88
N PRO A 75 -3.31 -6.79 13.96
CA PRO A 75 -4.33 -6.58 12.94
C PRO A 75 -4.80 -5.12 12.93
N LEU A 76 -5.24 -4.64 11.77
CA LEU A 76 -5.72 -3.27 11.60
C LEU A 76 -6.85 -2.95 12.59
N THR A 77 -7.74 -3.90 12.79
CA THR A 77 -8.87 -3.82 13.74
C THR A 77 -8.46 -3.47 15.17
N LYS A 78 -7.27 -3.88 15.62
CA LYS A 78 -6.74 -3.56 16.95
C LYS A 78 -6.40 -2.08 17.11
N THR A 79 -6.02 -1.42 16.02
CA THR A 79 -5.68 0.02 15.98
C THR A 79 -6.90 0.92 15.84
N LEU A 80 -8.05 0.38 15.41
CA LEU A 80 -9.26 1.17 15.13
C LEU A 80 -9.83 1.93 16.33
N PRO A 81 -9.86 1.41 17.57
CA PRO A 81 -10.29 2.20 18.72
C PRO A 81 -9.41 3.44 18.93
N GLN A 82 -8.10 3.31 18.73
CA GLN A 82 -7.15 4.41 18.85
C GLN A 82 -7.34 5.42 17.70
N LEU A 83 -7.52 4.93 16.47
CA LEU A 83 -7.86 5.77 15.33
C LEU A 83 -9.12 6.58 15.63
N ARG A 84 -10.23 5.93 16.02
CA ARG A 84 -11.48 6.62 16.38
C ARG A 84 -11.26 7.69 17.45
N ALA A 85 -10.54 7.35 18.52
CA ALA A 85 -10.25 8.29 19.60
C ALA A 85 -9.39 9.49 19.14
N GLN A 86 -8.52 9.31 18.13
CA GLN A 86 -7.80 10.42 17.49
C GLN A 86 -8.74 11.26 16.62
N MET A 87 -9.60 10.60 15.81
CA MET A 87 -10.56 11.28 14.95
C MET A 87 -11.56 12.14 15.74
N ASP A 88 -12.05 11.63 16.86
CA ASP A 88 -12.98 12.33 17.75
C ASP A 88 -12.39 13.61 18.36
N ARG A 89 -11.05 13.75 18.36
CA ARG A 89 -10.35 14.94 18.86
C ARG A 89 -10.07 15.97 17.77
N MET A 90 -10.24 15.62 16.50
CA MET A 90 -9.96 16.55 15.41
C MET A 90 -11.12 17.53 15.21
N SER A 91 -10.78 18.75 14.82
CA SER A 91 -11.77 19.71 14.35
C SER A 91 -12.29 19.26 12.98
N GLY A 92 -13.61 19.24 12.81
CA GLY A 92 -14.25 18.80 11.57
C GLY A 92 -15.17 17.60 11.75
N HIS A 93 -15.66 17.06 10.64
CA HIS A 93 -16.52 15.89 10.62
C HIS A 93 -15.78 14.71 10.00
N TYR A 94 -15.90 13.53 10.61
CA TYR A 94 -15.44 12.28 10.00
C TYR A 94 -16.60 11.29 9.91
N ARG A 95 -16.53 10.40 8.93
CA ARG A 95 -17.48 9.30 8.77
C ARG A 95 -16.76 8.07 8.23
N ILE A 96 -16.92 6.94 8.93
CA ILE A 96 -16.47 5.64 8.41
C ILE A 96 -17.42 5.24 7.28
N LEU A 97 -16.85 5.02 6.10
CA LEU A 97 -17.57 4.60 4.90
C LEU A 97 -17.68 3.07 4.84
N ARG A 98 -16.56 2.39 5.14
CA ARG A 98 -16.49 0.93 5.13
C ARG A 98 -15.37 0.48 6.07
N GLN A 99 -15.62 -0.64 6.75
CA GLN A 99 -14.62 -1.30 7.59
C GLN A 99 -14.92 -2.79 7.58
N GLY A 100 -13.90 -3.62 7.43
CA GLY A 100 -14.09 -5.07 7.51
C GLY A 100 -12.94 -5.88 6.95
N LYS A 101 -13.19 -7.18 6.84
CA LYS A 101 -12.28 -8.14 6.21
C LYS A 101 -12.58 -8.25 4.73
N ARG A 102 -11.56 -8.50 3.93
CA ARG A 102 -11.67 -8.84 2.50
C ARG A 102 -10.47 -9.68 2.06
N THR A 103 -10.58 -10.27 0.87
CA THR A 103 -9.44 -10.93 0.22
C THR A 103 -8.86 -10.00 -0.84
N VAL A 104 -7.52 -9.90 -0.88
CA VAL A 104 -6.77 -9.16 -1.91
C VAL A 104 -5.58 -10.00 -2.35
N ALA A 105 -5.42 -10.20 -3.66
CA ALA A 105 -4.34 -11.03 -4.22
C ALA A 105 -4.18 -12.42 -3.56
N GLY A 106 -5.28 -13.02 -3.07
CA GLY A 106 -5.28 -14.31 -2.37
C GLY A 106 -4.84 -14.26 -0.90
N MET A 107 -4.71 -13.07 -0.31
CA MET A 107 -4.41 -12.84 1.10
C MET A 107 -5.64 -12.34 1.84
N ASP A 108 -5.79 -12.76 3.10
CA ASP A 108 -6.75 -12.15 4.01
C ASP A 108 -6.23 -10.77 4.45
N ALA A 109 -7.11 -9.78 4.32
CA ALA A 109 -6.81 -8.40 4.63
C ALA A 109 -7.94 -7.74 5.42
N GLU A 110 -7.61 -6.67 6.11
CA GLU A 110 -8.55 -5.78 6.78
C GLU A 110 -8.47 -4.40 6.13
N GLU A 111 -9.60 -3.72 6.00
CA GLU A 111 -9.65 -2.34 5.52
C GLU A 111 -10.46 -1.43 6.44
N VAL A 112 -10.10 -0.14 6.40
CA VAL A 112 -10.88 0.96 6.96
C VAL A 112 -10.84 2.14 6.01
N LEU A 113 -12.02 2.59 5.60
CA LEU A 113 -12.23 3.67 4.65
C LEU A 113 -13.05 4.75 5.33
N PHE A 114 -12.58 6.00 5.31
CA PHE A 114 -13.32 7.09 5.93
C PHE A 114 -13.23 8.39 5.13
N GLU A 115 -14.28 9.20 5.29
CA GLU A 115 -14.40 10.57 4.82
C GLU A 115 -14.01 11.52 5.95
N LEU A 116 -13.34 12.62 5.59
CA LEU A 116 -13.09 13.79 6.43
C LEU A 116 -13.63 15.04 5.75
N LYS A 117 -14.29 15.88 6.52
CA LYS A 117 -14.75 17.21 6.09
C LYS A 117 -14.23 18.27 7.04
N GLU A 118 -13.49 19.22 6.49
CA GLU A 118 -12.94 20.38 7.18
C GLU A 118 -13.26 21.63 6.35
N GLY A 119 -14.24 22.42 6.79
CA GLY A 119 -14.79 23.51 5.98
C GLY A 119 -15.30 23.00 4.63
N ASP A 120 -14.81 23.59 3.54
CA ASP A 120 -15.17 23.22 2.17
C ASP A 120 -14.31 22.07 1.60
N ILE A 121 -13.40 21.51 2.39
CA ILE A 121 -12.50 20.44 1.96
C ILE A 121 -13.09 19.09 2.38
N THR A 122 -13.40 18.24 1.39
CA THR A 122 -13.73 16.83 1.59
C THR A 122 -12.53 15.98 1.21
N SER A 123 -12.15 15.02 2.04
CA SER A 123 -11.07 14.09 1.75
C SER A 123 -11.41 12.67 2.14
N TYR A 124 -10.83 11.71 1.42
CA TYR A 124 -10.97 10.28 1.65
C TYR A 124 -9.63 9.68 2.09
N ARG A 125 -9.70 8.78 3.06
CA ARG A 125 -8.54 8.13 3.69
C ARG A 125 -8.83 6.65 3.79
N PHE A 126 -8.21 5.90 2.90
CA PHE A 126 -8.49 4.48 2.72
C PHE A 126 -7.23 3.69 3.05
N TYR A 127 -7.38 2.70 3.94
CA TYR A 127 -6.28 1.87 4.40
C TYR A 127 -6.65 0.42 4.25
N LEU A 128 -5.69 -0.38 3.80
CA LEU A 128 -5.75 -1.84 3.84
C LEU A 128 -4.46 -2.40 4.43
N LEU A 129 -4.61 -3.45 5.22
CA LEU A 129 -3.52 -4.22 5.80
C LEU A 129 -3.77 -5.71 5.58
N ALA A 130 -2.86 -6.38 4.90
CA ALA A 130 -2.73 -7.83 4.90
C ALA A 130 -1.49 -8.19 5.73
N LEU A 131 -1.66 -9.02 6.77
CA LEU A 131 -0.56 -9.39 7.66
C LEU A 131 0.44 -10.35 6.99
N GLY A 132 0.03 -10.99 5.90
CA GLY A 132 0.82 -11.96 5.16
C GLY A 132 0.93 -13.32 5.87
N ASP A 133 1.79 -14.18 5.32
CA ASP A 133 2.08 -15.53 5.80
C ASP A 133 3.61 -15.72 5.86
N PRO A 134 4.21 -15.78 7.06
CA PRO A 134 5.67 -15.92 7.22
C PRO A 134 6.26 -17.18 6.60
N SER A 135 5.43 -18.18 6.26
CA SER A 135 5.89 -19.41 5.61
C SER A 135 6.11 -19.28 4.10
N THR A 136 5.73 -18.15 3.47
CA THR A 136 5.84 -17.98 2.02
C THR A 136 6.07 -16.53 1.57
N LEU A 137 6.94 -16.36 0.57
CA LEU A 137 7.16 -15.08 -0.11
C LEU A 137 5.95 -14.64 -0.95
N ALA A 138 5.04 -15.56 -1.28
CA ALA A 138 3.85 -15.26 -2.10
C ALA A 138 2.80 -14.43 -1.37
N LYS A 139 2.91 -14.29 -0.04
CA LYS A 139 1.96 -13.56 0.80
C LYS A 139 2.71 -12.61 1.75
N PRO A 140 3.30 -11.53 1.23
CA PRO A 140 4.04 -10.57 2.04
C PRO A 140 3.10 -9.80 2.98
N HIS A 141 3.67 -9.22 4.03
CA HIS A 141 2.98 -8.19 4.79
C HIS A 141 2.78 -6.97 3.90
N THR A 142 1.52 -6.59 3.66
CA THR A 142 1.15 -5.57 2.66
C THR A 142 0.28 -4.50 3.29
N ALA A 143 0.74 -3.25 3.24
CA ALA A 143 -0.02 -2.07 3.64
C ALA A 143 -0.26 -1.17 2.42
N ILE A 144 -1.52 -0.77 2.21
CA ILE A 144 -1.92 0.08 1.08
C ILE A 144 -2.70 1.27 1.63
N GLN A 145 -2.39 2.46 1.12
CA GLN A 145 -3.07 3.70 1.47
C GLN A 145 -3.50 4.43 0.20
N LEU A 146 -4.76 4.87 0.16
CA LEU A 146 -5.25 5.80 -0.84
C LEU A 146 -5.74 7.07 -0.13
N LEU A 147 -5.10 8.18 -0.45
CA LEU A 147 -5.37 9.50 0.10
C LEU A 147 -5.89 10.39 -1.03
N LEU A 148 -7.12 10.89 -0.90
CA LEU A 148 -7.75 11.78 -1.88
C LEU A 148 -8.19 13.05 -1.17
N GLY A 149 -7.68 14.20 -1.60
CA GLY A 149 -7.83 15.48 -0.93
C GLY A 149 -7.00 15.62 0.35
N ALA A 150 -6.51 16.81 0.64
CA ALA A 150 -5.83 17.16 1.88
C ALA A 150 -5.80 18.69 2.00
N SER A 151 -6.01 19.20 3.22
CA SER A 151 -5.80 20.62 3.52
C SER A 151 -4.34 20.99 3.25
N SER A 152 -4.13 22.09 2.53
CA SER A 152 -2.82 22.62 2.20
C SER A 152 -2.89 24.15 2.20
N PRO A 153 -1.92 24.85 2.82
CA PRO A 153 -1.88 26.31 2.78
C PRO A 153 -1.64 26.85 1.36
N ASP A 154 -1.09 26.04 0.47
CA ASP A 154 -0.69 26.44 -0.88
C ASP A 154 -1.81 26.22 -1.93
N LEU A 155 -2.93 25.60 -1.54
CA LEU A 155 -4.02 25.25 -2.45
C LEU A 155 -5.33 25.92 -2.04
N LYS A 156 -6.15 26.28 -3.03
CA LYS A 156 -7.53 26.67 -2.76
C LYS A 156 -8.35 25.46 -2.30
N PRO A 157 -9.46 25.64 -1.56
CA PRO A 157 -10.31 24.52 -1.12
C PRO A 157 -10.77 23.60 -2.27
N GLU A 158 -11.08 24.17 -3.43
CA GLU A 158 -11.48 23.44 -4.65
C GLU A 158 -10.37 22.54 -5.23
N GLU A 159 -9.11 22.90 -5.00
CA GLU A 159 -7.93 22.13 -5.44
C GLU A 159 -7.50 21.11 -4.37
N ALA A 160 -7.65 21.50 -3.09
CA ALA A 160 -7.34 20.70 -1.91
C ALA A 160 -8.33 19.57 -1.63
N THR A 161 -9.60 19.75 -2.01
CA THR A 161 -10.65 18.72 -1.87
C THR A 161 -10.39 17.52 -2.80
N SER A 162 -10.98 16.37 -2.46
CA SER A 162 -10.90 15.15 -3.27
C SER A 162 -11.30 15.43 -4.72
N PRO A 163 -10.56 14.89 -5.71
CA PRO A 163 -10.88 15.07 -7.12
C PRO A 163 -12.12 14.29 -7.58
N VAL A 164 -12.60 13.36 -6.75
CA VAL A 164 -13.79 12.54 -6.99
C VAL A 164 -14.70 12.57 -5.76
N ASP A 165 -15.96 12.25 -5.96
CA ASP A 165 -16.92 12.06 -4.87
C ASP A 165 -16.73 10.69 -4.16
N GLU A 166 -17.59 10.39 -3.19
CA GLU A 166 -17.54 9.16 -2.41
C GLU A 166 -17.63 7.91 -3.29
N ALA A 167 -18.55 7.91 -4.27
CA ALA A 167 -18.74 6.78 -5.17
C ALA A 167 -17.50 6.54 -6.04
N GLY A 168 -16.93 7.61 -6.61
CA GLY A 168 -15.70 7.55 -7.40
C GLY A 168 -14.47 7.14 -6.57
N ALA A 169 -14.38 7.59 -5.32
CA ALA A 169 -13.32 7.18 -4.39
C ALA A 169 -13.38 5.67 -4.11
N LEU A 170 -14.56 5.16 -3.72
CA LEU A 170 -14.79 3.73 -3.46
C LEU A 170 -14.54 2.89 -4.71
N GLN A 171 -15.01 3.34 -5.88
CA GLN A 171 -14.77 2.65 -7.15
C GLN A 171 -13.27 2.58 -7.49
N THR A 172 -12.53 3.67 -7.31
CA THR A 172 -11.07 3.72 -7.55
C THR A 172 -10.35 2.70 -6.68
N TRP A 173 -10.71 2.67 -5.39
CA TRP A 173 -10.17 1.73 -4.41
C TRP A 173 -10.42 0.27 -4.78
N ASP A 174 -11.68 -0.07 -5.05
CA ASP A 174 -12.05 -1.45 -5.37
C ASP A 174 -11.45 -1.90 -6.70
N THR A 175 -11.41 -1.02 -7.70
CA THR A 175 -10.76 -1.31 -8.99
C THR A 175 -9.27 -1.60 -8.81
N PHE A 176 -8.57 -0.77 -8.04
CA PHE A 176 -7.15 -0.98 -7.75
C PHE A 176 -6.92 -2.30 -7.02
N LEU A 177 -7.60 -2.55 -5.90
CA LEU A 177 -7.42 -3.77 -5.12
C LEU A 177 -7.76 -5.04 -5.91
N ASN A 178 -8.79 -5.01 -6.74
CA ASN A 178 -9.19 -6.15 -7.58
C ASN A 178 -8.19 -6.41 -8.73
N SER A 179 -7.32 -5.45 -9.06
CA SER A 179 -6.27 -5.63 -10.07
C SER A 179 -5.03 -6.35 -9.51
N LEU A 180 -4.85 -6.35 -8.19
CA LEU A 180 -3.69 -6.92 -7.51
C LEU A 180 -3.71 -8.45 -7.58
N ARG A 181 -2.57 -9.02 -7.97
CA ARG A 181 -2.34 -10.46 -8.05
C ARG A 181 -0.86 -10.76 -7.86
N LEU A 182 -0.57 -11.95 -7.37
CA LEU A 182 0.79 -12.50 -7.43
C LEU A 182 1.24 -12.55 -8.90
N ARG A 183 2.48 -12.12 -9.16
CA ARG A 183 3.06 -12.20 -10.50
C ARG A 183 3.18 -13.67 -10.93
N PRO A 184 2.83 -14.05 -12.17
CA PRO A 184 3.14 -15.38 -12.68
C PRO A 184 4.63 -15.70 -12.56
N GLY A 185 4.95 -16.85 -11.95
CA GLY A 185 6.34 -17.27 -11.72
C GLY A 185 7.09 -16.47 -10.66
N ALA A 186 6.39 -15.74 -9.76
CA ALA A 186 7.03 -14.97 -8.69
C ALA A 186 7.88 -15.82 -7.74
N VAL A 187 7.36 -17.02 -7.39
CA VAL A 187 7.94 -17.98 -6.44
C VAL A 187 8.15 -19.34 -7.10
#